data_AF-A0A3A2I2L0-F1
#
_entry.id   AF-A0A3A2I2L0-F1
#
_cell.length_a   1.000
_cell.length_b   1.000
_cell.length_c   1.000
_cell.angle_alpha   90.00
_cell.angle_beta   90.00
_cell.angle_gamma   90.00
#
_symmetry.space_group_name_H-M   'P 1'
#
loop_
_entity.id
_entity.type
_entity.pdbx_description
1 polymer ?
#
loop_
_entity_poly.entity_id
_entity_poly.type
_entity_poly.pdbx_seq_one_letter_code
_entity_poly.pdbx_strand_id
1 'polypeptide(L)'
;MYIRPNINTRRQTKQADESYLTHGERKHWVCETYFQEMGVRCPMQAGVAHGKAHYQYIANALNIIKAETQKRDYAVRLMISKLLGHHRVTITNAYFG
;
A
#
# COMPACT_ATOMS: atom_id res chain seq x y z
N MET A 1 40.24 6.21 33.55
CA MET A 1 38.94 5.57 33.87
C MET A 1 37.93 6.02 32.84
N TYR A 2 37.52 5.13 31.93
CA TYR A 2 36.48 5.42 30.94
C TYR A 2 35.13 4.95 31.48
N ILE A 3 34.22 5.88 31.77
CA ILE A 3 32.82 5.56 32.03
C ILE A 3 32.10 5.63 30.69
N ARG A 4 31.74 4.48 30.11
CA ARG A 4 30.85 4.42 28.95
C ARG A 4 29.41 4.61 29.44
N PRO A 5 28.65 5.61 28.94
CA PRO A 5 27.24 5.71 29.28
C PRO A 5 26.46 4.57 28.60
N ASN A 6 25.69 3.84 29.39
CA ASN A 6 24.75 2.83 28.94
C ASN A 6 23.49 3.54 28.42
N ILE A 7 23.51 3.94 27.14
CA ILE A 7 22.36 4.52 26.46
C ILE A 7 21.57 3.41 25.76
N ASN A 8 20.65 2.83 26.52
CA ASN A 8 19.59 1.97 26.04
C ASN A 8 18.53 2.85 25.34
N THR A 9 18.82 3.34 24.13
CA THR A 9 17.90 4.18 23.34
C THR A 9 16.83 3.34 22.66
N ARG A 10 15.87 2.83 23.44
CA ARG A 10 14.58 2.39 22.91
C ARG A 10 13.46 3.12 23.63
N ARG A 11 12.61 3.76 22.80
CA ARG A 11 11.26 4.29 23.08
C ARG A 11 11.16 5.72 23.63
N GLN A 12 11.42 6.69 22.75
CA GLN A 12 10.60 7.92 22.73
C GLN A 12 9.26 7.58 22.03
N THR A 13 8.31 6.96 22.74
CA THR A 13 6.94 6.72 22.24
C THR A 13 5.96 6.79 23.40
N LYS A 14 5.90 7.94 24.10
CA LYS A 14 4.94 8.16 25.21
C LYS A 14 3.93 9.27 24.94
N GLN A 15 3.82 9.75 23.71
CA GLN A 15 2.83 10.75 23.29
C GLN A 15 2.22 10.39 21.92
N ALA A 16 1.97 9.11 21.66
CA ALA A 16 1.11 8.76 20.55
C ALA A 16 -0.34 8.86 21.05
N ASP A 17 -1.17 9.65 20.37
CA ASP A 17 -2.60 9.70 20.61
C ASP A 17 -3.18 8.28 20.47
N GLU A 18 -3.92 7.80 21.47
CA GLU A 18 -4.50 6.45 21.48
C GLU A 18 -5.59 6.27 20.41
N SER A 19 -6.17 7.37 19.93
CA SER A 19 -7.11 7.37 18.80
C SER A 19 -6.42 7.26 17.43
N TYR A 20 -5.08 7.41 17.39
CA TYR A 20 -4.31 7.35 16.15
C TYR A 20 -4.19 5.91 15.62
N LEU A 21 -5.13 5.54 14.75
CA LEU A 21 -5.11 4.25 14.05
C LEU A 21 -4.13 4.28 12.87
N THR A 22 -2.83 4.32 13.19
CA THR A 22 -1.71 4.33 12.21
C THR A 22 -1.91 3.40 11.02
N HIS A 23 -2.43 2.19 11.27
CA HIS A 23 -2.69 1.18 10.24
C HIS A 23 -3.94 1.47 9.42
N GLY A 24 -5.00 2.01 10.03
CA GLY A 24 -6.24 2.35 9.35
C GLY A 24 -6.03 3.52 8.38
N GLU A 25 -5.40 4.59 8.86
CA GLU A 25 -5.10 5.76 8.03
C GLU A 25 -4.11 5.45 6.92
N ARG A 26 -3.03 4.71 7.21
CA ARG A 26 -2.07 4.30 6.18
C ARG A 26 -2.74 3.43 5.11
N LYS A 27 -3.62 2.50 5.51
CA LYS A 27 -4.39 1.68 4.58
C LYS A 27 -5.35 2.52 3.74
N HIS A 28 -6.05 3.46 4.36
CA HIS A 28 -6.92 4.40 3.66
C HIS A 28 -6.13 5.19 2.61
N TRP A 29 -5.01 5.79 3.01
CA TRP A 29 -4.13 6.54 2.12
C TRP A 29 -3.62 5.69 0.95
N VAL A 30 -3.13 4.47 1.22
CA VAL A 30 -2.67 3.54 0.16
C VAL A 30 -3.79 3.22 -0.84
N CYS A 31 -4.99 2.90 -0.36
CA CYS A 31 -6.14 2.60 -1.20
C CYS A 31 -6.61 3.80 -2.02
N GLU A 32 -6.60 4.99 -1.43
CA GLU A 32 -6.98 6.22 -2.11
C GLU A 32 -5.95 6.62 -3.16
N THR A 33 -4.65 6.56 -2.85
CA THR A 33 -3.58 6.78 -3.84
C THR A 33 -3.71 5.82 -5.01
N TYR A 34 -3.97 4.54 -4.75
CA TYR A 34 -4.20 3.57 -5.83
C TYR A 34 -5.38 3.97 -6.71
N PHE A 35 -6.49 4.41 -6.12
CA PHE A 35 -7.67 4.84 -6.85
C PHE A 35 -7.37 6.07 -7.73
N GLN A 36 -6.66 7.07 -7.21
CA GLN A 36 -6.30 8.27 -7.96
C GLN A 36 -5.42 7.96 -9.18
N GLU A 37 -4.44 7.05 -9.03
CA GLU A 37 -3.53 6.68 -10.13
C GLU A 37 -4.15 5.74 -11.17
N MET A 38 -4.98 4.80 -10.72
CA MET A 38 -5.57 3.78 -11.59
C MET A 38 -6.92 4.19 -12.17
N GLY A 39 -7.65 5.09 -11.50
CA GLY A 39 -9.05 5.40 -11.81
C GLY A 39 -10.04 4.29 -11.43
N VAL A 40 -9.59 3.25 -10.71
CA VAL A 40 -10.41 2.10 -10.29
C VAL A 40 -10.04 1.66 -8.88
N ARG A 41 -10.98 1.02 -8.19
CA ARG A 41 -10.77 0.63 -6.79
C ARG A 41 -9.84 -0.58 -6.67
N CYS A 42 -9.13 -0.66 -5.54
CA CYS A 42 -8.28 -1.82 -5.24
C CYS A 42 -9.13 -3.10 -5.03
N PRO A 43 -8.54 -4.31 -5.09
CA PRO A 43 -9.27 -5.58 -5.03
C PRO A 43 -10.28 -5.67 -3.87
N MET A 44 -9.85 -5.41 -2.62
CA MET A 44 -10.75 -5.40 -1.46
C MET A 44 -11.90 -4.42 -1.64
N GLN A 45 -11.62 -3.17 -2.03
CA GLN A 45 -12.65 -2.14 -2.19
C GLN A 45 -13.61 -2.43 -3.34
N ALA A 46 -13.14 -3.13 -4.38
CA ALA A 46 -13.97 -3.57 -5.50
C ALA A 46 -14.75 -4.86 -5.18
N GLY A 47 -14.45 -5.55 -4.08
CA GLY A 47 -15.02 -6.87 -3.78
C GLY A 47 -14.55 -7.95 -4.76
N VAL A 48 -13.36 -7.80 -5.36
CA VAL A 48 -12.82 -8.70 -6.38
C VAL A 48 -11.56 -9.38 -5.87
N ALA A 49 -11.41 -10.67 -6.14
CA ALA A 49 -10.20 -11.42 -5.79
C ALA A 49 -8.94 -10.89 -6.48
N HIS A 50 -7.79 -11.11 -5.86
CA HIS A 50 -6.48 -10.69 -6.39
C HIS A 50 -6.11 -11.37 -7.70
N GLY A 51 -5.13 -10.81 -8.40
CA GLY A 51 -4.55 -11.39 -9.60
C GLY A 51 -5.51 -11.32 -10.79
N LYS A 52 -5.82 -12.47 -11.41
CA LYS A 52 -6.53 -12.52 -12.70
C LYS A 52 -7.91 -11.86 -12.65
N ALA A 53 -8.65 -12.03 -11.55
CA ALA A 53 -9.99 -11.47 -11.40
C ALA A 53 -9.92 -9.92 -11.34
N HIS A 54 -9.00 -9.37 -10.55
CA HIS A 54 -8.81 -7.91 -10.50
C HIS A 54 -8.30 -7.34 -11.83
N TYR A 55 -7.42 -8.03 -12.55
CA TYR A 55 -7.04 -7.61 -13.90
C TYR A 55 -8.24 -7.59 -14.86
N GLN A 56 -9.15 -8.55 -14.77
CA GLN A 56 -10.37 -8.52 -15.58
C GLN A 56 -11.25 -7.32 -15.21
N TYR A 57 -11.40 -7.03 -13.92
CA TYR A 57 -12.13 -5.87 -13.43
C TYR A 57 -11.56 -4.56 -13.98
N ILE A 58 -10.23 -4.35 -13.87
CA ILE A 58 -9.58 -3.14 -14.38
C ILE A 58 -9.72 -3.04 -15.90
N ALA A 59 -9.50 -4.14 -16.63
CA ALA A 59 -9.64 -4.19 -18.10
C ALA A 59 -11.04 -3.77 -18.54
N ASN A 60 -12.08 -4.27 -17.87
CA ASN A 60 -13.47 -3.93 -18.14
C ASN A 60 -13.78 -2.46 -17.79
N ALA A 61 -13.32 -1.99 -16.62
CA ALA A 61 -13.59 -0.65 -16.13
C ALA A 61 -12.91 0.45 -16.97
N LEU A 62 -11.71 0.16 -17.49
CA LEU A 62 -10.92 1.12 -18.26
C LEU A 62 -10.99 0.89 -19.78
N ASN A 63 -11.69 -0.15 -20.22
CA ASN A 63 -11.75 -0.58 -21.62
C ASN A 63 -10.34 -0.76 -22.25
N ILE A 64 -9.46 -1.48 -21.56
CA ILE A 64 -8.08 -1.75 -21.99
C ILE A 64 -7.78 -3.25 -22.05
N ILE A 65 -6.76 -3.62 -22.83
CA ILE A 65 -6.33 -5.02 -22.93
C ILE A 65 -5.59 -5.49 -21.67
N LYS A 66 -5.69 -6.79 -21.38
CA LYS A 66 -5.11 -7.43 -20.18
C LYS A 66 -3.61 -7.16 -19.98
N ALA A 67 -2.82 -7.15 -21.05
CA ALA A 67 -1.38 -6.92 -20.94
C ALA A 67 -1.06 -5.51 -20.43
N GLU A 68 -1.85 -4.52 -20.87
CA GLU A 68 -1.73 -3.14 -20.40
C GLU A 68 -2.19 -3.02 -18.95
N THR A 69 -3.25 -3.73 -18.59
CA THR A 69 -3.74 -3.80 -17.22
C THR A 69 -2.68 -4.25 -16.22
N GLN A 70 -1.96 -5.33 -16.56
CA GLN A 70 -0.92 -5.89 -15.68
C GLN A 70 0.25 -4.92 -15.50
N LYS A 71 0.68 -4.26 -16.58
CA LYS A 71 1.76 -3.28 -16.53
C LYS A 71 1.36 -2.08 -15.66
N ARG A 72 0.15 -1.55 -15.87
CA ARG A 72 -0.35 -0.39 -15.13
C ARG A 72 -0.55 -0.69 -13.64
N ASP A 73 -1.21 -1.79 -13.31
CA ASP A 73 -1.38 -2.23 -11.91
C ASP A 73 -0.02 -2.45 -11.22
N TYR A 74 0.92 -3.12 -11.88
CA TYR A 74 2.27 -3.34 -11.34
C TYR A 74 3.00 -2.01 -11.09
N ALA A 75 2.96 -1.08 -12.05
CA ALA A 75 3.62 0.22 -11.94
C ALA A 75 3.10 1.03 -10.75
N VAL A 76 1.76 1.11 -10.59
CA VAL A 76 1.15 1.83 -9.47
C VAL A 76 1.46 1.17 -8.15
N ARG A 77 1.39 -0.17 -8.05
CA ARG A 77 1.77 -0.89 -6.83
C ARG A 77 3.24 -0.70 -6.48
N LEU A 78 4.13 -0.67 -7.46
CA LEU A 78 5.54 -0.42 -7.23
C LEU A 78 5.80 1.02 -6.77
N MET A 79 5.11 1.99 -7.35
CA MET A 79 5.15 3.38 -6.92
C MET A 79 4.72 3.51 -5.45
N ILE A 80 3.57 2.95 -5.09
CA ILE A 80 3.05 2.97 -3.72
C ILE A 80 4.00 2.24 -2.76
N SER A 81 4.55 1.08 -3.16
CA SER A 81 5.59 0.40 -2.38
C SER A 81 6.75 1.35 -2.06
N LYS A 82 7.26 2.11 -3.04
CA LYS A 82 8.36 3.07 -2.84
C LYS A 82 7.98 4.19 -1.89
N LEU A 83 6.77 4.73 -2.01
CA LEU A 83 6.27 5.76 -1.10
C LEU A 83 6.15 5.26 0.34
N LEU A 84 5.86 3.97 0.53
CA LEU A 84 5.86 3.30 1.83
C LEU A 84 7.27 2.97 2.36
N GLY A 85 8.34 3.30 1.61
CA GLY A 85 9.72 2.99 1.98
C GLY A 85 10.16 1.56 1.62
N HIS A 86 9.47 0.89 0.69
CA HIS A 86 9.78 -0.47 0.26
C HIS A 86 10.05 -0.56 -1.25
N HIS A 87 10.72 -1.62 -1.68
CA HIS A 87 11.06 -1.83 -3.10
C HIS A 87 10.43 -3.10 -3.70
N ARG A 88 9.34 -3.60 -3.10
CA ARG A 88 8.70 -4.86 -3.48
C ARG A 88 7.19 -4.69 -3.56
N VAL A 89 6.62 -4.97 -4.74
CA VAL A 89 5.16 -4.88 -5.00
C VAL A 89 4.34 -5.70 -4.02
N THR A 90 4.85 -6.85 -3.57
CA THR A 90 4.14 -7.75 -2.64
C THR A 90 3.79 -7.09 -1.31
N ILE A 91 4.50 -6.05 -0.89
CA ILE A 91 4.16 -5.29 0.33
C ILE A 91 2.77 -4.66 0.21
N THR A 92 2.36 -4.25 -0.98
CA THR A 92 1.07 -3.61 -1.19
C THR A 92 -0.13 -4.54 -0.98
N ASN A 93 0.08 -5.87 -1.03
CA ASN A 93 -0.99 -6.84 -0.76
C ASN A 93 -1.52 -6.71 0.67
N ALA A 94 -0.67 -6.41 1.65
CA ALA A 94 -1.10 -6.19 3.03
C ALA A 94 -2.13 -5.03 3.18
N TYR A 95 -2.18 -4.12 2.20
CA TYR A 95 -3.05 -2.96 2.20
C TYR A 95 -4.28 -3.16 1.31
N PHE A 96 -4.09 -3.78 0.15
CA PHE A 96 -5.11 -3.92 -0.88
C PHE A 96 -6.06 -5.11 -0.70
N GLY A 97 -5.76 -5.99 0.26
CA GLY A 97 -6.50 -7.24 0.50
C GLY A 97 -5.81 -8.45 -0.11
#